data_AF-A0A967Q8N4-F1
#
_entry.id   AF-A0A967Q8N4-F1
#
_cell.length_a   1.000
_cell.length_b   1.000
_cell.length_c   1.000
_cell.angle_alpha   90.00
_cell.angle_beta   90.00
_cell.angle_gamma   90.00
#
_symmetry.space_group_name_H-M   'P 1'
#
loop_
_entity.id
_entity.type
_entity.pdbx_description
1 polymer ?
#
loop_
_entity_poly.entity_id
_entity_poly.type
_entity_poly.pdbx_seq_one_letter_code
_entity_poly.pdbx_strand_id
1 'polypeptide(L)'
;LPQSLEELVESGELRSVKGIGAALAEKISTLVRTGELPFYEELKASLPAGLMEMLKIPGLGPKKVRRIHETLGIESVGELEYACQENRLRTLDGFG
;
A
#
# COMPACT_ATOMS: atom_id res chain seq x y z
N LEU A 1 -11.25 -0.06 19.56
CA LEU A 1 -11.67 -1.41 20.00
C LEU A 1 -11.70 -1.38 21.53
N PRO A 2 -12.72 -1.96 22.18
CA PRO A 2 -12.85 -1.93 23.65
C PRO A 2 -11.85 -2.85 24.39
N GLN A 3 -11.23 -3.82 23.70
CA GLN A 3 -10.14 -4.69 24.19
C GLN A 3 -8.86 -4.44 23.37
N SER A 4 -7.70 -4.75 23.95
CA SER A 4 -6.43 -4.67 23.24
C SER A 4 -6.33 -5.72 22.13
N LEU A 5 -5.52 -5.44 21.10
CA LEU A 5 -5.40 -6.36 19.96
C LEU A 5 -4.66 -7.64 20.39
N GLU A 6 -3.75 -7.49 21.33
CA GLU A 6 -2.94 -8.52 21.97
C GLU A 6 -3.83 -9.52 22.73
N GLU A 7 -4.75 -9.02 23.57
CA GLU A 7 -5.72 -9.86 24.28
C GLU A 7 -6.58 -10.69 23.34
N LEU A 8 -7.04 -10.10 22.23
CA LEU A 8 -7.87 -10.78 21.22
C LEU A 8 -7.09 -11.85 20.42
N VAL A 9 -5.77 -11.67 20.27
CA VAL A 9 -4.87 -12.65 19.66
C VAL A 9 -4.59 -13.81 20.62
N GLU A 10 -4.43 -13.53 21.91
CA GLU A 10 -4.20 -14.55 22.94
C GLU A 10 -5.46 -15.37 23.23
N SER A 11 -6.62 -14.72 23.32
CA SER A 11 -7.91 -15.39 23.57
C SER A 11 -8.44 -16.15 22.36
N GLY A 12 -7.91 -15.89 21.16
CA GLY A 12 -8.40 -16.46 19.89
C GLY A 12 -9.72 -15.86 19.41
N GLU A 13 -10.19 -14.78 20.04
CA GLU A 13 -11.48 -14.15 19.76
C GLU A 13 -11.42 -13.13 18.62
N LEU A 14 -10.28 -12.97 17.94
CA LEU A 14 -10.13 -12.10 16.77
C LEU A 14 -11.24 -12.27 15.71
N ARG A 15 -11.74 -13.50 15.53
CA ARG A 15 -12.82 -13.83 14.57
C ARG A 15 -14.20 -13.36 15.02
N SER A 16 -14.38 -13.01 16.30
CA SER A 16 -15.62 -12.42 16.81
C SER A 16 -15.78 -10.96 16.36
N VAL A 17 -14.68 -10.32 15.94
CA VAL A 17 -14.71 -8.95 15.43
C VAL A 17 -15.34 -8.94 14.03
N LYS A 18 -16.44 -8.20 13.90
CA LYS A 18 -17.15 -8.03 12.62
C LYS A 18 -16.19 -7.55 11.53
N GLY A 19 -16.11 -8.31 10.44
CA GLY A 19 -15.23 -8.03 9.30
C GLY A 19 -13.88 -8.75 9.33
N ILE A 20 -13.54 -9.45 10.42
CA ILE A 20 -12.32 -10.25 10.54
C ILE A 20 -12.64 -11.74 10.30
N GLY A 21 -12.39 -12.20 9.08
CA GLY A 21 -12.45 -13.62 8.73
C GLY A 21 -11.17 -14.38 9.10
N ALA A 22 -11.13 -15.69 8.82
CA ALA A 22 -10.01 -16.56 9.15
C ALA A 22 -8.65 -16.04 8.62
N ALA A 23 -8.61 -15.62 7.35
CA ALA A 23 -7.38 -15.12 6.73
C ALA A 23 -6.86 -13.81 7.35
N LEU A 24 -7.77 -12.90 7.74
CA LEU A 24 -7.38 -11.67 8.45
C LEU A 24 -6.93 -11.98 9.87
N ALA A 25 -7.62 -12.87 10.57
CA ALA A 25 -7.25 -13.28 11.92
C ALA A 25 -5.84 -13.88 11.97
N GLU A 26 -5.46 -14.71 10.99
CA GLU A 26 -4.09 -15.23 10.89
C GLU A 26 -3.07 -14.11 10.67
N LYS A 27 -3.28 -13.26 9.66
CA LYS A 27 -2.35 -12.15 9.35
C LYS A 27 -2.17 -11.20 10.54
N ILE A 28 -3.25 -10.86 11.24
CA ILE A 28 -3.20 -10.01 12.43
C ILE A 28 -2.44 -10.72 13.56
N SER A 29 -2.71 -12.00 13.80
CA SER A 29 -2.01 -12.78 14.83
C SER A 29 -0.51 -12.88 14.55
N THR A 30 -0.12 -13.11 13.29
CA THR A 30 1.28 -13.10 12.87
C THR A 30 1.92 -11.75 13.13
N LEU A 31 1.27 -10.67 12.71
CA LEU A 31 1.82 -9.31 12.86
C LEU A 31 1.97 -8.93 14.34
N VAL A 32 0.99 -9.26 15.20
CA VAL A 32 1.06 -8.99 16.64
C VAL A 32 2.16 -9.80 17.32
N ARG A 33 2.33 -11.09 16.96
CA ARG A 33 3.30 -11.98 17.62
C ARG A 33 4.74 -11.76 17.16
N THR A 34 4.93 -11.42 15.89
CA THR A 34 6.26 -11.38 15.27
C THR A 34 6.74 -9.96 14.99
N GLY A 35 5.84 -8.97 14.97
CA GLY A 35 6.12 -7.62 14.51
C GLY A 35 6.22 -7.49 12.99
N GLU A 36 6.11 -8.59 12.25
CA GLU A 36 6.31 -8.64 10.81
C GLU A 36 5.14 -9.36 10.11
N LEU A 37 4.90 -8.99 8.85
CA LEU A 37 3.95 -9.69 8.00
C LEU A 37 4.65 -10.02 6.68
N PRO A 38 5.12 -11.26 6.48
CA PRO A 38 5.87 -11.65 5.27
C PRO A 38 5.16 -11.27 3.98
N PHE A 39 3.84 -11.48 3.91
CA PHE A 39 3.02 -11.07 2.77
C PHE A 39 3.10 -9.57 2.45
N TYR A 40 3.19 -8.71 3.47
CA TYR A 40 3.36 -7.27 3.27
C TYR A 40 4.75 -6.93 2.75
N GLU A 41 5.80 -7.55 3.31
CA GLU A 41 7.17 -7.31 2.88
C GLU A 41 7.42 -7.83 1.45
N GLU A 42 6.89 -8.99 1.08
CA GLU A 42 6.95 -9.52 -0.29
C GLU A 42 6.24 -8.60 -1.29
N LEU A 43 5.04 -8.13 -0.94
CA LEU A 43 4.29 -7.22 -1.80
C LEU A 43 5.01 -5.89 -1.95
N LYS A 44 5.55 -5.36 -0.86
CA LYS A 44 6.33 -4.12 -0.86
C LYS A 44 7.62 -4.26 -1.67
N ALA A 45 8.30 -5.41 -1.61
CA ALA A 45 9.49 -5.71 -2.39
C ALA A 45 9.21 -5.89 -3.89
N SER A 46 7.99 -6.29 -4.25
CA SER A 46 7.57 -6.42 -5.66
C SER A 46 7.33 -5.08 -6.36
N LEU A 47 7.18 -3.98 -5.60
CA LEU A 47 6.96 -2.65 -6.13
C LEU A 47 8.27 -1.87 -6.26
N PRO A 48 8.53 -1.17 -7.38
CA PRO A 48 9.65 -0.25 -7.49
C PRO A 48 9.59 0.79 -6.36
N ALA A 49 10.74 1.04 -5.72
CA ALA A 49 10.83 1.92 -4.55
C ALA A 49 10.27 3.33 -4.82
N GLY A 50 10.47 3.86 -6.02
CA GLY A 50 9.97 5.18 -6.36
C GLY A 50 8.44 5.26 -6.50
N LEU A 51 7.73 4.16 -6.77
CA LEU A 51 6.25 4.15 -6.69
C LEU A 51 5.78 4.36 -5.24
N MET A 52 6.48 3.77 -4.27
CA MET A 52 6.18 3.97 -2.85
C MET A 52 6.46 5.41 -2.41
N GLU A 53 7.46 6.07 -3.00
CA GLU A 53 7.73 7.49 -2.75
C GLU A 53 6.65 8.38 -3.38
N MET A 54 6.20 8.09 -4.60
CA MET A 54 5.12 8.83 -5.24
C MET A 54 3.81 8.77 -4.45
N LEU A 55 3.52 7.65 -3.79
CA LEU A 55 2.35 7.52 -2.91
C LEU A 55 2.38 8.47 -1.70
N LYS A 56 3.56 8.99 -1.33
CA LYS A 56 3.70 9.99 -0.27
C LYS A 56 3.38 11.41 -0.76
N ILE A 57 3.30 11.62 -2.08
CA ILE A 57 3.02 12.93 -2.67
C ILE A 57 1.52 13.24 -2.53
N PRO A 58 1.14 14.37 -1.89
CA PRO A 58 -0.26 14.77 -1.77
C PRO A 58 -0.96 14.83 -3.14
N GLY A 59 -2.12 14.20 -3.26
CA GLY A 59 -2.90 14.16 -4.51
C GLY A 59 -2.53 13.01 -5.46
N LEU A 60 -1.47 12.24 -5.18
CA LEU A 60 -1.12 11.01 -5.90
C LEU A 60 -1.53 9.77 -5.10
N GLY A 61 -2.78 9.36 -5.29
CA GLY A 61 -3.28 8.08 -4.76
C GLY A 61 -2.84 6.87 -5.60
N PRO A 62 -3.06 5.64 -5.10
CA PRO A 62 -2.63 4.40 -5.75
C PRO A 62 -3.07 4.24 -7.22
N LYS A 63 -4.28 4.71 -7.55
CA LYS A 63 -4.79 4.66 -8.94
C LYS A 63 -3.97 5.53 -9.89
N LYS A 64 -3.54 6.71 -9.43
CA LYS A 64 -2.77 7.68 -10.22
C LYS A 64 -1.34 7.21 -10.41
N VAL A 65 -0.68 6.77 -9.33
CA VAL A 65 0.68 6.21 -9.37
C VAL A 65 0.73 4.99 -10.29
N ARG A 66 -0.24 4.08 -10.18
CA ARG A 66 -0.36 2.92 -11.08
C ARG A 66 -0.47 3.35 -12.55
N ARG A 67 -1.32 4.35 -12.86
CA ARG A 67 -1.50 4.85 -14.23
C ARG A 67 -0.23 5.48 -14.79
N ILE A 68 0.49 6.25 -13.98
CA ILE A 68 1.80 6.82 -14.32
C ILE A 68 2.78 5.71 -14.70
N HIS A 69 2.89 4.70 -13.85
CA HIS A 69 3.78 3.56 -14.08
C HIS A 69 3.41 2.76 -15.34
N GLU A 70 2.14 2.36 -15.47
CA GLU A 70 1.68 1.51 -16.60
C GLU A 70 1.70 2.24 -17.95
N THR A 71 1.50 3.57 -17.97
CA THR A 71 1.38 4.32 -19.23
C THR A 71 2.68 5.00 -19.64
N LEU A 72 3.45 5.53 -18.68
CA LEU A 72 4.66 6.30 -18.95
C LEU A 72 5.94 5.55 -18.57
N GLY A 73 5.84 4.37 -17.93
CA GLY A 73 7.00 3.59 -17.48
C GLY A 73 7.81 4.30 -16.39
N ILE A 74 7.18 5.23 -15.66
CA ILE A 74 7.85 6.04 -14.66
C ILE A 74 7.91 5.28 -13.34
N GLU A 75 9.11 5.08 -12.83
CA GLU A 75 9.40 4.28 -11.63
C GLU A 75 10.02 5.12 -10.50
N SER A 76 10.45 6.36 -10.78
CA SER A 76 11.08 7.25 -9.79
C SER A 76 10.49 8.66 -9.72
N VAL A 77 10.66 9.33 -8.58
CA VAL A 77 10.20 10.73 -8.40
C VAL A 77 10.89 11.70 -9.36
N GLY A 78 12.16 11.46 -9.71
CA GLY A 78 12.89 12.29 -10.69
C GLY A 78 12.32 12.13 -12.11
N GLU A 79 12.00 10.91 -12.53
CA GLU A 79 11.32 10.67 -13.81
C GLU A 79 9.92 11.29 -13.84
N LEU A 80 9.20 11.26 -12.71
CA LEU A 80 7.92 11.92 -12.56
C LEU A 80 8.06 13.43 -12.72
N GLU A 81 9.04 14.05 -12.06
CA GLU A 81 9.32 15.48 -12.18
C GLU A 81 9.63 15.86 -13.64
N TYR A 82 10.49 15.10 -14.31
CA TYR A 82 10.79 15.31 -15.73
C TYR A 82 9.53 15.20 -16.61
N ALA A 83 8.68 14.20 -16.34
CA ALA A 83 7.42 14.04 -17.06
C ALA A 83 6.40 15.16 -16.79
N CYS A 84 6.42 15.77 -15.61
CA CYS A 84 5.67 17.00 -15.32
C CYS A 84 6.15 18.16 -16.19
N GLN A 85 7.47 18.38 -16.24
CA GLN A 85 8.07 19.48 -17.00
C GLN A 85 7.80 19.37 -18.51
N GLU A 86 7.85 18.15 -19.04
CA GLU A 86 7.55 17.83 -20.44
C GLU A 86 6.05 17.77 -20.75
N ASN A 87 5.16 18.11 -19.80
CA ASN A 87 3.70 18.03 -19.93
C ASN A 87 3.15 16.63 -20.29
N ARG A 88 3.96 15.57 -20.11
CA ARG A 88 3.60 14.18 -20.48
C ARG A 88 2.45 13.63 -19.65
N LEU A 89 2.22 14.16 -18.44
CA LEU A 89 1.10 13.75 -17.59
C LEU A 89 -0.26 14.22 -18.10
N ARG A 90 -0.32 15.27 -18.93
CA ARG A 90 -1.60 15.81 -19.46
C ARG A 90 -2.31 14.83 -20.38
N THR A 91 -1.60 13.85 -20.94
CA THR A 91 -2.19 12.81 -21.80
C THR A 91 -2.81 11.68 -20.97
N LEU A 92 -2.68 11.70 -19.65
CA LEU A 92 -3.24 10.68 -18.77
C LEU A 92 -4.60 11.13 -18.23
N ASP A 93 -5.62 10.28 -18.39
CA ASP A 93 -6.91 10.52 -17.76
C ASP A 93 -6.76 10.76 -16.24
N GLY A 94 -7.49 11.73 -15.70
CA GLY A 94 -7.44 12.07 -14.27
C GLY A 94 -6.22 12.89 -13.83
N PHE A 95 -5.39 13.33 -14.79
CA PHE A 95 -4.37 14.35 -14.63
C PHE A 95 -4.79 15.55 -15.51
N GLY A 96 -4.98 16.71 -14.88
CA GLY A 96 -5.45 17.95 -15.52
C GLY A 96 -4.32 18.92 -15.79
#